data_AF-A0A0Q3SPZ4-F1
#
_entry.id   AF-A0A0Q3SPZ4-F1
#
_cell.length_a   1.000
_cell.length_b   1.000
_cell.length_c   1.000
_cell.angle_alpha   90.00
_cell.angle_beta   90.00
_cell.angle_gamma   90.00
#
_symmetry.space_group_name_H-M   'P 1'
#
loop_
_entity.id
_entity.type
_entity.pdbx_description
1 polymer ?
#
loop_
_entity_poly.entity_id
_entity_poly.type
_entity_poly.pdbx_seq_one_letter_code
_entity_poly.pdbx_strand_id
1 'polypeptide(L)'
;MLKKFTVLIILLLCNVLLSQNSNIPIFAFHGVPPGDFSTKGQFDIMKKAGIDICYTVYNTSEEIVKALDAAQKSNVKLVVRTALIVNDTEKLVNLIKDHPALYGYGIMDEPSPSKFDNLNKIIQNIRKYDKKNVFYINLFPNYVASNNIDNYKYEDYLQTFINKVPVTFLSFDNYPLVNNKVRDDWYENLELISRVGKKNNIPFWAFACTTIHYNYLKPTLAGIKLQQFSNLLYGARVLQYFTYWTLTYEDNWIKEKYSYSIVDDKGKPTPTYDIVKTVNEQIQRLSWVFFRATSDAVFHTGNEIPLGTKRLTLPPKRFKYFSTNGRNALVSFMTNKKNKFIIIQNKSLDEDLVLNYQLEKPVKVVENNSGRTKSITSTNKLKTTILPGDILIFTYDN
;
A
#
# COMPACT_ATOMS: atom_id res chain seq x y z
N MET A 1 -21.73 -4.46 47.93
CA MET A 1 -21.89 -4.97 46.54
C MET A 1 -21.58 -3.93 45.45
N LEU A 2 -21.62 -2.62 45.71
CA LEU A 2 -21.42 -1.58 44.68
C LEU A 2 -19.97 -1.40 44.16
N LYS A 3 -18.93 -1.65 44.99
CA LYS A 3 -17.52 -1.43 44.59
C LYS A 3 -16.94 -2.46 43.60
N LYS A 4 -17.54 -3.65 43.47
CA LYS A 4 -17.08 -4.69 42.53
C LYS A 4 -17.56 -4.44 41.09
N PHE A 5 -18.67 -3.72 40.90
CA PHE A 5 -19.18 -3.39 39.57
C PHE A 5 -18.41 -2.24 38.89
N THR A 6 -17.94 -1.25 39.66
CA THR A 6 -17.19 -0.11 39.11
C THR A 6 -15.81 -0.52 38.57
N VAL A 7 -15.14 -1.49 39.20
CA VAL A 7 -13.84 -2.00 38.74
C VAL A 7 -13.97 -2.83 37.45
N LEU A 8 -15.07 -3.58 37.28
CA LEU A 8 -15.32 -4.36 36.06
C LEU A 8 -15.64 -3.46 34.86
N ILE A 9 -16.34 -2.34 35.08
CA ILE A 9 -16.66 -1.35 34.04
C ILE A 9 -15.41 -0.56 33.62
N ILE A 10 -14.50 -0.24 34.54
CA ILE A 10 -13.22 0.41 34.24
C ILE A 10 -12.29 -0.55 33.46
N LEU A 11 -12.28 -1.85 33.77
CA LEU A 11 -11.52 -2.87 33.01
C LEU A 11 -12.11 -3.13 31.61
N LEU A 12 -13.43 -3.05 31.43
CA LEU A 12 -14.04 -3.11 30.10
C LEU A 12 -13.77 -1.84 29.29
N LEU A 13 -13.84 -0.65 29.88
CA LEU A 13 -13.55 0.62 29.20
C LEU A 13 -12.05 0.76 28.86
N CYS A 14 -11.13 0.28 29.71
CA CYS A 14 -9.69 0.28 29.39
C CYS A 14 -9.30 -0.74 28.30
N ASN A 15 -10.01 -1.86 28.17
CA ASN A 15 -9.81 -2.79 27.04
C ASN A 15 -10.44 -2.29 25.73
N VAL A 16 -11.46 -1.43 25.80
CA VAL A 16 -12.03 -0.77 24.62
C VAL A 16 -11.21 0.46 24.19
N LEU A 17 -10.50 1.12 25.12
CA LEU A 17 -9.65 2.29 24.83
C LEU A 17 -8.21 1.97 24.38
N LEU A 18 -7.82 0.69 24.27
CA LEU A 18 -6.54 0.24 23.70
C LEU A 18 -6.64 -0.40 22.32
N SER A 19 -7.83 -0.42 21.71
CA SER A 19 -7.98 -0.63 20.27
C SER A 19 -7.79 0.71 19.53
N GLN A 20 -6.56 1.24 19.51
CA GLN A 20 -6.20 2.09 18.38
C GLN A 20 -6.27 1.18 17.15
N ASN A 21 -7.37 1.27 16.39
CA ASN A 21 -7.64 0.42 15.23
C ASN A 21 -6.36 0.26 14.42
N SER A 22 -5.82 -0.96 14.40
CA SER A 22 -4.54 -1.29 13.78
C SER A 22 -4.68 -1.38 12.27
N ASN A 23 -5.52 -0.56 11.64
CA ASN A 23 -5.88 -0.68 10.24
C ASN A 23 -4.73 -0.21 9.34
N ILE A 24 -4.58 -0.87 8.20
CA ILE A 24 -3.68 -0.44 7.14
C ILE A 24 -4.48 0.46 6.20
N PRO A 25 -4.15 1.76 6.03
CA PRO A 25 -4.89 2.61 5.12
C PRO A 25 -4.74 2.15 3.68
N ILE A 26 -5.84 2.20 2.93
CA ILE A 26 -5.89 1.84 1.51
C ILE A 26 -6.34 3.04 0.67
N PHE A 27 -5.58 3.33 -0.38
CA PHE A 27 -5.68 4.52 -1.19
C PHE A 27 -6.02 4.16 -2.64
N ALA A 28 -6.98 4.88 -3.22
CA ALA A 28 -7.38 4.74 -4.62
C ALA A 28 -6.87 5.93 -5.44
N PHE A 29 -6.03 5.66 -6.43
CA PHE A 29 -5.64 6.62 -7.44
C PHE A 29 -6.65 6.60 -8.60
N HIS A 30 -6.93 7.78 -9.16
CA HIS A 30 -8.12 8.02 -10.00
C HIS A 30 -9.39 7.41 -9.41
N GLY A 31 -9.78 7.94 -8.24
CA GLY A 31 -10.96 7.55 -7.48
C GLY A 31 -12.28 8.06 -8.07
N VAL A 32 -13.27 8.32 -7.21
CA VAL A 32 -14.59 8.82 -7.65
C VAL A 32 -14.42 10.18 -8.36
N PRO A 33 -14.90 10.35 -9.61
CA PRO A 33 -14.69 11.57 -10.37
C PRO A 33 -15.57 12.74 -9.86
N PRO A 34 -15.23 13.99 -10.27
CA PRO A 34 -16.04 15.18 -9.99
C PRO A 34 -17.45 15.09 -10.62
N GLY A 35 -18.28 16.09 -10.36
CA GLY A 35 -19.59 16.23 -10.99
C GLY A 35 -20.63 15.25 -10.42
N ASP A 36 -21.37 14.57 -11.29
CA ASP A 36 -22.55 13.77 -10.91
C ASP A 36 -22.21 12.46 -10.18
N PHE A 37 -20.97 12.00 -10.28
CA PHE A 37 -20.52 10.81 -9.56
C PHE A 37 -20.07 11.10 -8.13
N SER A 38 -19.78 12.36 -7.79
CA SER A 38 -19.41 12.79 -6.43
C SER A 38 -20.60 12.74 -5.47
N THR A 39 -21.00 11.51 -5.13
CA THR A 39 -22.19 11.17 -4.34
C THR A 39 -21.81 10.23 -3.22
N LYS A 40 -22.58 10.25 -2.14
CA LYS A 40 -22.43 9.29 -1.03
C LYS A 40 -22.47 7.84 -1.54
N GLY A 41 -23.34 7.53 -2.51
CA GLY A 41 -23.45 6.17 -3.06
C GLY A 41 -22.15 5.65 -3.66
N GLN A 42 -21.44 6.48 -4.44
CA GLN A 42 -20.16 6.10 -5.03
C GLN A 42 -19.05 5.96 -3.98
N PHE A 43 -19.00 6.85 -2.98
CA PHE A 43 -18.06 6.70 -1.88
C PHE A 43 -18.39 5.53 -0.94
N ASP A 44 -19.66 5.14 -0.80
CA ASP A 44 -20.05 3.92 -0.07
C ASP A 44 -19.56 2.66 -0.79
N ILE A 45 -19.63 2.62 -2.12
CA ILE A 45 -19.07 1.52 -2.94
C ILE A 45 -17.56 1.42 -2.68
N MET A 46 -16.84 2.54 -2.76
CA MET A 46 -15.41 2.59 -2.43
C MET A 46 -15.13 2.07 -1.02
N LYS A 47 -15.86 2.57 -0.01
CA LYS A 47 -15.64 2.19 1.38
C LYS A 47 -15.90 0.71 1.63
N LYS A 48 -16.92 0.13 0.99
CA LYS A 48 -17.26 -1.30 1.07
C LYS A 48 -16.21 -2.21 0.42
N ALA A 49 -15.37 -1.68 -0.48
CA ALA A 49 -14.19 -2.39 -0.98
C ALA A 49 -13.00 -2.34 0.00
N GLY A 50 -13.12 -1.66 1.14
CA GLY A 50 -12.04 -1.49 2.10
C GLY A 50 -11.07 -0.35 1.76
N ILE A 51 -11.47 0.60 0.90
CA ILE A 51 -10.67 1.76 0.51
C ILE A 51 -11.03 2.96 1.39
N ASP A 52 -10.02 3.63 1.93
CA ASP A 52 -10.17 4.71 2.91
C ASP A 52 -9.90 6.10 2.34
N ILE A 53 -9.06 6.18 1.32
CA ILE A 53 -8.57 7.45 0.75
C ILE A 53 -8.80 7.44 -0.76
N CYS A 54 -9.39 8.51 -1.27
CA CYS A 54 -9.65 8.74 -2.70
C CYS A 54 -8.78 9.89 -3.20
N TYR A 55 -8.01 9.66 -4.25
CA TYR A 55 -7.32 10.70 -4.99
C TYR A 55 -7.98 10.91 -6.35
N THR A 56 -8.30 12.16 -6.66
CA THR A 56 -8.81 12.52 -7.99
C THR A 56 -8.54 14.00 -8.30
N VAL A 57 -8.79 14.38 -9.55
CA VAL A 57 -8.61 15.73 -10.08
C VAL A 57 -9.95 16.48 -10.08
N TYR A 58 -9.92 17.72 -9.59
CA TYR A 58 -11.07 18.64 -9.56
C TYR A 58 -10.71 19.95 -10.24
N ASN A 59 -11.68 20.56 -10.92
CA ASN A 59 -11.49 21.78 -11.69
C ASN A 59 -11.99 23.03 -10.95
N THR A 60 -13.07 22.90 -10.17
CA THR A 60 -13.67 24.04 -9.45
C THR A 60 -13.74 23.82 -7.94
N SER A 61 -13.91 24.91 -7.19
CA SER A 61 -14.06 24.83 -5.73
C SER A 61 -15.39 24.16 -5.34
N GLU A 62 -16.44 24.35 -6.13
CA GLU A 62 -17.75 23.75 -5.92
C GLU A 62 -17.71 22.22 -6.07
N GLU A 63 -16.98 21.71 -7.08
CA GLU A 63 -16.76 20.28 -7.25
C GLU A 63 -16.02 19.67 -6.05
N ILE A 64 -14.98 20.37 -5.56
CA ILE A 64 -14.19 19.93 -4.41
C ILE A 64 -15.06 19.83 -3.16
N VAL A 65 -15.83 20.88 -2.85
CA VAL A 65 -16.72 20.90 -1.68
C VAL A 65 -17.79 19.82 -1.78
N LYS A 66 -18.45 19.68 -2.93
CA LYS A 66 -19.44 18.62 -3.17
C LYS A 66 -18.87 17.22 -2.90
N ALA A 67 -17.66 16.95 -3.40
CA ALA A 67 -17.03 15.66 -3.22
C ALA A 67 -16.60 15.42 -1.76
N LEU A 68 -16.05 16.44 -1.11
CA LEU A 68 -15.66 16.39 0.31
C LEU A 68 -16.88 16.09 1.20
N ASP A 69 -18.00 16.78 0.99
CA ASP A 69 -19.27 16.55 1.71
C ASP A 69 -19.79 15.11 1.51
N ALA A 70 -19.73 14.62 0.28
CA ALA A 70 -20.17 13.27 -0.06
C ALA A 70 -19.26 12.20 0.57
N ALA A 71 -17.94 12.39 0.49
CA ALA A 71 -16.94 11.47 1.06
C ALA A 71 -17.02 11.42 2.59
N GLN A 72 -17.28 12.55 3.25
CA GLN A 72 -17.50 12.61 4.71
C GLN A 72 -18.64 11.70 5.14
N LYS A 73 -19.76 11.71 4.42
CA LYS A 73 -20.94 10.88 4.72
C LYS A 73 -20.67 9.37 4.59
N SER A 74 -19.58 8.99 3.93
CA SER A 74 -19.14 7.60 3.72
C SER A 74 -17.87 7.23 4.50
N ASN A 75 -17.34 8.14 5.33
CA ASN A 75 -16.07 7.97 6.04
C ASN A 75 -14.90 7.60 5.09
N VAL A 76 -14.86 8.27 3.94
CA VAL A 76 -13.76 8.27 2.98
C VAL A 76 -13.06 9.62 3.06
N LYS A 77 -11.72 9.62 2.98
CA LYS A 77 -10.93 10.85 2.93
C LYS A 77 -10.51 11.17 1.50
N LEU A 78 -10.29 12.44 1.18
CA LEU A 78 -9.89 12.88 -0.15
C LEU A 78 -8.48 13.46 -0.15
N VAL A 79 -7.66 13.04 -1.12
CA VAL A 79 -6.54 13.84 -1.59
C VAL A 79 -6.99 14.60 -2.82
N VAL A 80 -7.05 15.93 -2.70
CA VAL A 80 -7.60 16.82 -3.72
C VAL A 80 -6.48 17.28 -4.65
N ARG A 81 -6.50 16.87 -5.92
CA ARG A 81 -5.63 17.41 -6.96
C ARG A 81 -6.39 18.49 -7.75
N THR A 82 -5.83 19.68 -7.88
CA THR A 82 -6.44 20.75 -8.67
C THR A 82 -5.39 21.79 -9.09
N ALA A 83 -5.62 22.51 -10.18
CA ALA A 83 -4.79 23.66 -10.57
C ALA A 83 -4.98 24.87 -9.65
N LEU A 84 -6.15 24.98 -8.99
CA LEU A 84 -6.48 26.05 -8.05
C LEU A 84 -5.49 26.13 -6.87
N ILE A 85 -4.83 25.03 -6.51
CA ILE A 85 -3.85 25.01 -5.43
C ILE A 85 -2.63 25.90 -5.71
N VAL A 86 -2.34 26.17 -6.99
CA VAL A 86 -1.25 27.07 -7.42
C VAL A 86 -1.81 28.45 -7.78
N ASN A 87 -2.94 28.50 -8.48
CA ASN A 87 -3.47 29.75 -9.03
C ASN A 87 -4.19 30.62 -8.00
N ASP A 88 -4.79 30.02 -6.96
CA ASP A 88 -5.58 30.71 -5.93
C ASP A 88 -5.41 30.02 -4.56
N THR A 89 -4.14 29.84 -4.16
CA THR A 89 -3.76 29.01 -2.99
C THR A 89 -4.48 29.43 -1.72
N GLU A 90 -4.50 30.72 -1.38
CA GLU A 90 -5.08 31.19 -0.11
C GLU A 90 -6.57 30.88 -0.02
N LYS A 91 -7.32 31.24 -1.08
CA LYS A 91 -8.77 31.04 -1.13
C LYS A 91 -9.12 29.57 -1.03
N LEU A 92 -8.49 28.72 -1.86
CA LEU A 92 -8.77 27.28 -1.85
C LEU A 92 -8.41 26.66 -0.50
N VAL A 93 -7.21 26.94 0.02
CA VAL A 93 -6.75 26.30 1.26
C VAL A 93 -7.64 26.71 2.43
N ASN A 94 -7.98 27.99 2.56
CA ASN A 94 -8.90 28.45 3.60
C ASN A 94 -10.31 27.87 3.46
N LEU A 95 -10.76 27.58 2.24
CA LEU A 95 -12.05 26.95 2.00
C LEU A 95 -12.11 25.50 2.51
N ILE A 96 -11.04 24.70 2.34
CA ILE A 96 -11.12 23.24 2.53
C ILE A 96 -10.25 22.66 3.65
N LYS A 97 -9.26 23.38 4.19
CA LYS A 97 -8.27 22.83 5.15
C LYS A 97 -8.88 22.18 6.39
N ASP A 98 -10.01 22.71 6.86
CA ASP A 98 -10.69 22.23 8.06
C ASP A 98 -11.79 21.21 7.76
N HIS A 99 -12.01 20.87 6.48
CA HIS A 99 -13.04 19.92 6.10
C HIS A 99 -12.69 18.51 6.62
N PRO A 100 -13.59 17.83 7.37
CA PRO A 100 -13.27 16.54 7.99
C PRO A 100 -12.85 15.45 7.02
N ALA A 101 -13.38 15.44 5.79
CA ALA A 101 -12.99 14.49 4.75
C ALA A 101 -11.67 14.84 4.03
N LEU A 102 -11.06 16.00 4.24
CA LEU A 102 -9.78 16.30 3.60
C LEU A 102 -8.67 15.44 4.24
N TYR A 103 -7.95 14.69 3.41
CA TYR A 103 -6.72 14.00 3.79
C TYR A 103 -5.49 14.88 3.52
N GLY A 104 -5.47 15.51 2.34
CA GLY A 104 -4.32 16.27 1.86
C GLY A 104 -4.48 16.81 0.45
N TYR A 105 -3.41 17.39 -0.05
CA TYR A 105 -3.34 18.03 -1.36
C TYR A 105 -2.51 17.19 -2.33
N GLY A 106 -3.07 16.86 -3.49
CA GLY A 106 -2.33 16.29 -4.60
C GLY A 106 -1.51 17.38 -5.28
N ILE A 107 -0.19 17.25 -5.27
CA ILE A 107 0.71 18.29 -5.78
C ILE A 107 1.18 17.95 -7.20
N MET A 108 1.80 16.79 -7.37
CA MET A 108 2.33 16.38 -8.67
C MET A 108 2.44 14.86 -8.74
N ASP A 109 2.25 14.34 -9.95
CA ASP A 109 2.53 12.97 -10.30
C ASP A 109 3.83 12.94 -11.11
N GLU A 110 4.70 12.00 -10.74
CA GLU A 110 5.99 11.71 -11.38
C GLU A 110 6.85 12.93 -11.77
N PRO A 111 7.33 13.73 -10.80
CA PRO A 111 8.16 14.90 -11.09
C PRO A 111 9.62 14.55 -11.42
N SER A 112 10.19 15.21 -12.44
CA SER A 112 11.64 15.23 -12.67
C SER A 112 12.38 16.03 -11.57
N PRO A 113 13.67 15.76 -11.28
CA PRO A 113 14.47 16.50 -10.30
C PRO A 113 14.48 18.02 -10.50
N SER A 114 14.55 18.47 -11.75
CA SER A 114 14.44 19.88 -12.14
C SER A 114 13.19 20.59 -11.60
N LYS A 115 12.12 19.86 -11.24
CA LYS A 115 10.89 20.44 -10.67
C LYS A 115 10.90 20.54 -9.15
N PHE A 116 11.80 19.85 -8.45
CA PHE A 116 11.73 19.70 -6.98
C PHE A 116 11.79 21.02 -6.22
N ASP A 117 12.60 21.98 -6.67
CA ASP A 117 12.66 23.31 -6.02
C ASP A 117 11.34 24.07 -6.15
N ASN A 118 10.64 23.90 -7.28
CA ASN A 118 9.30 24.46 -7.46
C ASN A 118 8.26 23.75 -6.60
N LEU A 119 8.34 22.42 -6.45
CA LEU A 119 7.45 21.67 -5.55
C LEU A 119 7.57 22.14 -4.10
N ASN A 120 8.80 22.38 -3.64
CA ASN A 120 9.02 22.95 -2.31
C ASN A 120 8.35 24.33 -2.20
N LYS A 121 8.53 25.23 -3.17
CA LYS A 121 7.88 26.55 -3.17
C LYS A 121 6.35 26.45 -3.07
N ILE A 122 5.73 25.54 -3.83
CA ILE A 122 4.27 25.28 -3.78
C ILE A 122 3.87 24.83 -2.37
N ILE A 123 4.57 23.84 -1.80
CA ILE A 123 4.28 23.32 -0.45
C ILE A 123 4.43 24.41 0.61
N GLN A 124 5.51 25.20 0.56
CA GLN A 124 5.70 26.31 1.50
C GLN A 124 4.60 27.36 1.38
N ASN A 125 4.09 27.62 0.16
CA ASN A 125 2.98 28.56 -0.02
C ASN A 125 1.69 28.04 0.63
N ILE A 126 1.36 26.76 0.45
CA ILE A 126 0.20 26.14 1.11
C ILE A 126 0.35 26.16 2.64
N ARG A 127 1.56 25.87 3.15
CA ARG A 127 1.86 25.83 4.58
C ARG A 127 1.67 27.15 5.33
N LYS A 128 1.59 28.28 4.62
CA LYS A 128 1.20 29.58 5.21
C LYS A 128 -0.22 29.52 5.78
N TYR A 129 -1.11 28.74 5.16
CA TYR A 129 -2.53 28.69 5.48
C TYR A 129 -2.96 27.38 6.15
N ASP A 130 -2.27 26.26 5.87
CA ASP A 130 -2.54 24.94 6.44
C ASP A 130 -1.25 24.21 6.87
N LYS A 131 -1.14 23.95 8.17
CA LYS A 131 0.02 23.29 8.79
C LYS A 131 -0.22 21.80 9.09
N LYS A 132 -1.42 21.28 8.84
CA LYS A 132 -1.89 19.97 9.32
C LYS A 132 -1.98 18.93 8.23
N ASN A 133 -2.59 19.25 7.08
CA ASN A 133 -2.87 18.25 6.06
C ASN A 133 -1.61 17.89 5.25
N VAL A 134 -1.61 16.69 4.65
CA VAL A 134 -0.43 16.17 3.98
C VAL A 134 -0.31 16.63 2.52
N PHE A 135 0.89 16.52 1.95
CA PHE A 135 1.18 16.77 0.55
C PHE A 135 1.47 15.45 -0.14
N TYR A 136 0.66 15.09 -1.13
CA TYR A 136 0.82 13.88 -1.90
C TYR A 136 1.57 14.19 -3.20
N ILE A 137 2.72 13.55 -3.36
CA ILE A 137 3.53 13.54 -4.58
C ILE A 137 3.89 12.09 -4.86
N ASN A 138 3.57 11.60 -6.06
CA ASN A 138 3.95 10.26 -6.50
C ASN A 138 5.22 10.33 -7.36
N LEU A 139 6.15 9.42 -7.17
CA LEU A 139 7.46 9.40 -7.83
C LEU A 139 7.52 8.28 -8.87
N PHE A 140 8.30 8.51 -9.93
CA PHE A 140 8.60 7.49 -10.93
C PHE A 140 9.13 6.16 -10.33
N PRO A 141 8.92 5.02 -11.01
CA PRO A 141 9.62 3.76 -10.75
C PRO A 141 11.05 3.74 -11.30
N ASN A 142 11.82 2.71 -10.91
CA ASN A 142 13.19 2.50 -11.38
C ASN A 142 13.32 2.13 -12.87
N TYR A 143 12.22 1.73 -13.53
CA TYR A 143 12.22 1.44 -14.97
C TYR A 143 11.97 2.67 -15.85
N VAL A 144 11.70 3.84 -15.25
CA VAL A 144 11.50 5.08 -16.00
C VAL A 144 12.73 5.37 -16.86
N ALA A 145 12.52 5.94 -18.05
CA ALA A 145 13.64 6.35 -18.88
C ALA A 145 14.51 7.37 -18.14
N SER A 146 15.85 7.23 -18.25
CA SER A 146 16.80 7.98 -17.44
C SER A 146 16.65 9.49 -17.59
N ASN A 147 16.28 9.96 -18.77
CA ASN A 147 16.03 11.37 -19.07
C ASN A 147 14.84 11.97 -18.29
N ASN A 148 13.85 11.16 -17.88
CA ASN A 148 12.76 11.63 -17.02
C ASN A 148 13.24 12.00 -15.61
N ILE A 149 14.33 11.40 -15.15
CA ILE A 149 14.94 11.66 -13.85
C ILE A 149 16.30 12.36 -13.98
N ASP A 150 16.49 13.17 -15.04
CA ASP A 150 17.70 13.97 -15.30
C ASP A 150 19.01 13.13 -15.28
N ASN A 151 18.92 11.87 -15.73
CA ASN A 151 19.98 10.85 -15.74
C ASN A 151 20.56 10.47 -14.37
N TYR A 152 19.80 10.68 -13.30
CA TYR A 152 20.16 10.21 -11.97
C TYR A 152 20.10 8.68 -11.90
N LYS A 153 20.94 8.08 -11.04
CA LYS A 153 20.63 6.75 -10.52
C LYS A 153 19.37 6.83 -9.67
N TYR A 154 18.55 5.78 -9.67
CA TYR A 154 17.26 5.82 -8.99
C TYR A 154 17.36 6.15 -7.48
N GLU A 155 18.38 5.64 -6.78
CA GLU A 155 18.60 6.00 -5.38
C GLU A 155 18.91 7.50 -5.19
N ASP A 156 19.75 8.07 -6.06
CA ASP A 156 20.11 9.49 -6.00
C ASP A 156 18.90 10.37 -6.30
N TYR A 157 18.00 9.92 -7.20
CA TYR A 157 16.71 10.56 -7.46
C TYR A 157 15.86 10.62 -6.19
N LEU A 158 15.70 9.50 -5.47
CA LEU A 158 14.94 9.46 -4.22
C LEU A 158 15.58 10.35 -3.12
N GLN A 159 16.90 10.29 -2.95
CA GLN A 159 17.59 11.09 -1.94
C GLN A 159 17.51 12.59 -2.25
N THR A 160 17.63 12.96 -3.53
CA THR A 160 17.50 14.36 -3.98
C THR A 160 16.09 14.88 -3.74
N PHE A 161 15.07 14.05 -3.95
CA PHE A 161 13.68 14.40 -3.66
C PHE A 161 13.48 14.70 -2.17
N ILE A 162 13.89 13.78 -1.28
CA ILE A 162 13.76 13.95 0.18
C ILE A 162 14.48 15.21 0.68
N ASN A 163 15.66 15.50 0.14
CA ASN A 163 16.45 16.65 0.56
C ASN A 163 15.80 17.99 0.16
N LYS A 164 15.02 18.01 -0.92
CA LYS A 164 14.44 19.24 -1.47
C LYS A 164 12.97 19.45 -1.11
N VAL A 165 12.20 18.36 -0.99
CA VAL A 165 10.74 18.41 -0.90
C VAL A 165 10.28 17.90 0.48
N PRO A 166 9.63 18.74 1.31
CA PRO A 166 9.33 18.42 2.70
C PRO A 166 8.06 17.55 2.83
N VAL A 167 8.14 16.29 2.38
CA VAL A 167 7.09 15.28 2.49
C VAL A 167 7.20 14.47 3.79
N THR A 168 6.08 13.88 4.21
CA THR A 168 6.01 13.00 5.40
C THR A 168 6.01 11.51 5.03
N PHE A 169 5.99 11.19 3.74
CA PHE A 169 6.08 9.85 3.18
C PHE A 169 6.60 9.92 1.74
N LEU A 170 7.15 8.82 1.25
CA LEU A 170 7.38 8.60 -0.18
C LEU A 170 6.18 7.88 -0.79
N SER A 171 5.84 8.20 -2.03
CA SER A 171 4.93 7.41 -2.86
C SER A 171 5.60 7.14 -4.19
N PHE A 172 5.44 5.95 -4.73
CA PHE A 172 5.92 5.58 -6.06
C PHE A 172 5.02 4.49 -6.62
N ASP A 173 4.84 4.47 -7.93
CA ASP A 173 4.15 3.41 -8.64
C ASP A 173 5.13 2.56 -9.44
N ASN A 174 5.04 1.24 -9.23
CA ASN A 174 5.71 0.25 -10.07
C ASN A 174 4.69 -0.87 -10.29
N TYR A 175 4.26 -1.07 -11.53
CA TYR A 175 3.30 -2.10 -11.89
C TYR A 175 4.06 -3.36 -12.36
N PRO A 176 4.10 -4.43 -11.55
CA PRO A 176 5.08 -5.48 -11.77
C PRO A 176 4.61 -6.60 -12.68
N LEU A 177 3.31 -6.68 -13.01
CA LEU A 177 2.72 -7.80 -13.74
C LEU A 177 2.49 -7.46 -15.21
N VAL A 178 3.57 -7.46 -15.98
CA VAL A 178 3.52 -7.25 -17.44
C VAL A 178 3.32 -8.58 -18.14
N ASN A 179 2.26 -8.74 -18.94
CA ASN A 179 1.86 -10.01 -19.54
C ASN A 179 1.75 -11.16 -18.51
N ASN A 180 1.29 -10.84 -17.29
CA ASN A 180 1.28 -11.75 -16.13
C ASN A 180 2.66 -12.35 -15.78
N LYS A 181 3.74 -11.64 -16.08
CA LYS A 181 5.10 -11.95 -15.62
C LYS A 181 5.58 -10.85 -14.71
N VAL A 182 6.23 -11.24 -13.62
CA VAL A 182 6.86 -10.31 -12.68
C VAL A 182 8.06 -9.67 -13.38
N ARG A 183 8.11 -8.33 -13.43
CA ARG A 183 9.27 -7.60 -13.96
C ARG A 183 10.53 -7.88 -13.12
N ASP A 184 11.67 -7.99 -13.78
CA ASP A 184 12.96 -8.29 -13.14
C ASP A 184 13.42 -7.17 -12.19
N ASP A 185 13.03 -5.93 -12.48
CA ASP A 185 13.40 -4.69 -11.79
C ASP A 185 12.50 -4.34 -10.58
N TRP A 186 11.36 -5.02 -10.40
CA TRP A 186 10.36 -4.62 -9.39
C TRP A 186 10.87 -4.70 -7.96
N TYR A 187 11.49 -5.83 -7.59
CA TYR A 187 11.99 -6.01 -6.23
C TYR A 187 13.20 -5.14 -5.94
N GLU A 188 14.01 -4.79 -6.95
CA GLU A 188 15.06 -3.78 -6.80
C GLU A 188 14.42 -2.44 -6.41
N ASN A 189 13.34 -2.02 -7.07
CA ASN A 189 12.65 -0.78 -6.73
C ASN A 189 12.19 -0.76 -5.27
N LEU A 190 11.63 -1.88 -4.78
CA LEU A 190 11.20 -2.06 -3.40
C LEU A 190 12.37 -2.03 -2.40
N GLU A 191 13.50 -2.68 -2.72
CA GLU A 191 14.74 -2.60 -1.94
C GLU A 191 15.24 -1.15 -1.83
N LEU A 192 15.35 -0.45 -2.96
CA LEU A 192 15.86 0.92 -3.03
C LEU A 192 14.99 1.88 -2.22
N ILE A 193 13.67 1.86 -2.42
CA ILE A 193 12.78 2.78 -1.68
C ILE A 193 12.70 2.44 -0.20
N SER A 194 12.67 1.16 0.17
CA SER A 194 12.66 0.74 1.59
C SER A 194 13.94 1.19 2.29
N ARG A 195 15.10 1.04 1.63
CA ARG A 195 16.40 1.45 2.16
C ARG A 195 16.51 2.97 2.31
N VAL A 196 16.15 3.75 1.29
CA VAL A 196 16.18 5.22 1.34
C VAL A 196 15.19 5.74 2.39
N GLY A 197 13.97 5.19 2.42
CA GLY A 197 12.96 5.54 3.42
C GLY A 197 13.44 5.28 4.86
N LYS A 198 13.99 4.09 5.13
CA LYS A 198 14.56 3.74 6.45
C LYS A 198 15.72 4.66 6.84
N LYS A 199 16.65 4.92 5.91
CA LYS A 199 17.81 5.81 6.15
C LYS A 199 17.38 7.21 6.56
N ASN A 200 16.29 7.73 6.00
CA ASN A 200 15.78 9.07 6.27
C ASN A 200 14.61 9.10 7.29
N ASN A 201 14.23 7.95 7.86
CA ASN A 201 13.06 7.81 8.74
C ASN A 201 11.75 8.33 8.11
N ILE A 202 11.58 8.10 6.80
CA ILE A 202 10.38 8.47 6.03
C ILE A 202 9.71 7.17 5.56
N PRO A 203 8.44 6.91 5.94
CA PRO A 203 7.71 5.74 5.46
C PRO A 203 7.42 5.86 3.97
N PHE A 204 7.16 4.74 3.30
CA PHE A 204 6.74 4.76 1.90
C PHE A 204 5.37 4.11 1.70
N TRP A 205 4.72 4.49 0.61
CA TRP A 205 3.47 3.97 0.09
C TRP A 205 3.75 3.32 -1.26
N ALA A 206 3.00 2.28 -1.61
CA ALA A 206 3.28 1.49 -2.81
C ALA A 206 1.99 1.02 -3.49
N PHE A 207 2.05 0.88 -4.81
CA PHE A 207 0.89 0.56 -5.64
C PHE A 207 0.73 -0.93 -5.94
N ALA A 208 -0.50 -1.30 -6.29
CA ALA A 208 -0.83 -2.45 -7.10
C ALA A 208 -1.66 -2.00 -8.32
N CYS A 209 -1.39 -2.60 -9.48
CA CYS A 209 -2.16 -2.41 -10.69
C CYS A 209 -3.46 -3.23 -10.64
N THR A 210 -4.59 -2.57 -10.89
CA THR A 210 -5.95 -3.12 -10.88
C THR A 210 -6.69 -2.85 -12.19
N THR A 211 -6.00 -2.48 -13.27
CA THR A 211 -6.65 -2.12 -14.54
C THR A 211 -5.90 -2.67 -15.74
N ILE A 212 -6.65 -3.08 -16.77
CA ILE A 212 -6.08 -3.46 -18.05
C ILE A 212 -5.63 -2.19 -18.75
N HIS A 213 -4.39 -2.16 -19.22
CA HIS A 213 -3.86 -1.13 -20.12
C HIS A 213 -2.54 -1.61 -20.71
N TYR A 214 -2.18 -1.19 -21.93
CA TYR A 214 -0.98 -1.68 -22.62
C TYR A 214 -0.86 -3.22 -22.60
N ASN A 215 0.12 -3.74 -21.87
CA ASN A 215 0.44 -5.15 -21.65
C ASN A 215 0.11 -5.63 -20.21
N TYR A 216 -0.57 -4.81 -19.41
CA TYR A 216 -1.15 -5.21 -18.14
C TYR A 216 -2.48 -5.90 -18.40
N LEU A 217 -2.55 -7.17 -17.99
CA LEU A 217 -3.71 -8.02 -18.21
C LEU A 217 -4.72 -7.88 -17.08
N LYS A 218 -5.87 -8.54 -17.25
CA LYS A 218 -6.93 -8.60 -16.23
C LYS A 218 -6.35 -8.97 -14.86
N PRO A 219 -6.65 -8.19 -13.79
CA PRO A 219 -6.29 -8.54 -12.43
C PRO A 219 -6.78 -9.93 -12.02
N THR A 220 -5.92 -10.65 -11.29
CA THR A 220 -6.23 -11.94 -10.67
C THR A 220 -6.07 -11.84 -9.16
N LEU A 221 -6.73 -12.74 -8.41
CA LEU A 221 -6.58 -12.79 -6.96
C LEU A 221 -5.11 -12.98 -6.54
N ALA A 222 -4.41 -13.93 -7.18
CA ALA A 222 -3.00 -14.16 -6.93
C ALA A 222 -2.14 -12.93 -7.25
N GLY A 223 -2.43 -12.23 -8.36
CA GLY A 223 -1.68 -11.04 -8.76
C GLY A 223 -1.85 -9.86 -7.82
N ILE A 224 -3.06 -9.62 -7.30
CA ILE A 224 -3.30 -8.55 -6.33
C ILE A 224 -2.71 -8.90 -4.96
N LYS A 225 -2.81 -10.16 -4.51
CA LYS A 225 -2.11 -10.65 -3.31
C LYS A 225 -0.61 -10.48 -3.44
N LEU A 226 -0.04 -10.89 -4.57
CA LEU A 226 1.39 -10.78 -4.85
C LEU A 226 1.88 -9.35 -4.64
N GLN A 227 1.25 -8.40 -5.33
CA GLN A 227 1.59 -6.98 -5.27
C GLN A 227 1.45 -6.41 -3.84
N GLN A 228 0.27 -6.54 -3.22
CA GLN A 228 0.01 -5.87 -1.95
C GLN A 228 0.77 -6.48 -0.77
N PHE A 229 0.92 -7.80 -0.71
CA PHE A 229 1.73 -8.39 0.36
C PHE A 229 3.22 -8.15 0.14
N SER A 230 3.73 -8.13 -1.10
CA SER A 230 5.13 -7.71 -1.33
C SER A 230 5.37 -6.29 -0.83
N ASN A 231 4.46 -5.36 -1.12
CA ASN A 231 4.52 -3.98 -0.60
C ASN A 231 4.59 -3.95 0.94
N LEU A 232 3.71 -4.69 1.64
CA LEU A 232 3.71 -4.77 3.10
C LEU A 232 5.00 -5.38 3.66
N LEU A 233 5.52 -6.43 3.04
CA LEU A 233 6.73 -7.14 3.47
C LEU A 233 7.99 -6.28 3.34
N TYR A 234 8.05 -5.42 2.32
CA TYR A 234 9.10 -4.41 2.20
C TYR A 234 8.92 -3.20 3.13
N GLY A 235 7.75 -3.07 3.77
CA GLY A 235 7.49 -2.09 4.82
C GLY A 235 6.57 -0.92 4.43
N ALA A 236 5.81 -1.04 3.33
CA ALA A 236 4.84 -0.02 2.94
C ALA A 236 3.84 0.23 4.08
N ARG A 237 3.52 1.51 4.33
CA ARG A 237 2.59 1.93 5.40
C ARG A 237 1.18 2.25 4.91
N VAL A 238 1.04 2.50 3.61
CA VAL A 238 -0.24 2.67 2.91
C VAL A 238 -0.14 1.91 1.60
N LEU A 239 -1.22 1.21 1.27
CA LEU A 239 -1.35 0.47 0.03
C LEU A 239 -2.19 1.26 -0.97
N GLN A 240 -1.75 1.30 -2.22
CA GLN A 240 -2.35 2.11 -3.27
C GLN A 240 -2.84 1.23 -4.42
N TYR A 241 -3.88 1.67 -5.12
CA TYR A 241 -4.41 1.02 -6.31
C TYR A 241 -4.43 1.96 -7.52
N PHE A 242 -3.90 1.50 -8.65
CA PHE A 242 -4.04 2.12 -9.96
C PHE A 242 -4.78 1.17 -10.92
N THR A 243 -6.03 1.41 -11.29
CA THR A 243 -6.90 2.50 -10.83
C THR A 243 -8.18 1.98 -10.19
N TYR A 244 -8.82 2.88 -9.44
CA TYR A 244 -10.17 2.65 -8.95
C TYR A 244 -11.21 2.81 -10.06
N TRP A 245 -11.26 3.97 -10.72
CA TRP A 245 -12.21 4.24 -11.79
C TRP A 245 -11.65 3.82 -13.16
N THR A 246 -12.52 3.27 -14.02
CA THR A 246 -12.14 2.93 -15.40
C THR A 246 -11.99 4.22 -16.22
N LEU A 247 -10.84 4.38 -16.85
CA LEU A 247 -10.40 5.61 -17.48
C LEU A 247 -10.73 5.60 -18.98
N THR A 248 -11.81 6.25 -19.39
CA THR A 248 -12.32 6.21 -20.78
C THR A 248 -12.60 7.59 -21.37
N TYR A 249 -12.16 8.68 -20.73
CA TYR A 249 -12.50 10.05 -21.14
C TYR A 249 -11.39 10.81 -21.89
N GLU A 250 -10.14 10.34 -21.83
CA GLU A 250 -9.03 10.91 -22.61
C GLU A 250 -8.62 9.98 -23.74
N ASP A 251 -8.24 10.56 -24.88
CA ASP A 251 -7.83 9.83 -26.09
C ASP A 251 -6.72 8.80 -25.81
N ASN A 252 -5.75 9.16 -24.97
CA ASN A 252 -4.66 8.25 -24.60
C ASN A 252 -5.17 7.02 -23.87
N TRP A 253 -6.12 7.16 -22.94
CA TRP A 253 -6.62 6.01 -22.18
C TRP A 253 -7.53 5.11 -23.02
N ILE A 254 -8.30 5.71 -23.93
CA ILE A 254 -9.09 4.98 -24.92
C ILE A 254 -8.16 4.18 -25.83
N LYS A 255 -7.11 4.82 -26.37
CA LYS A 255 -6.11 4.20 -27.25
C LYS A 255 -5.43 3.01 -26.58
N GLU A 256 -5.07 3.17 -25.31
CA GLU A 256 -4.39 2.14 -24.51
C GLU A 256 -5.33 1.16 -23.83
N LYS A 257 -6.63 1.21 -24.19
CA LYS A 257 -7.68 0.24 -23.85
C LYS A 257 -7.87 0.05 -22.34
N TYR A 258 -7.82 1.16 -21.60
CA TYR A 258 -8.10 1.15 -20.17
C TYR A 258 -9.46 0.53 -19.87
N SER A 259 -9.48 -0.52 -19.06
CA SER A 259 -10.71 -1.25 -18.73
C SER A 259 -10.53 -2.12 -17.50
N TYR A 260 -11.65 -2.63 -16.95
CA TYR A 260 -11.61 -3.61 -15.86
C TYR A 260 -10.95 -3.09 -14.56
N SER A 261 -10.92 -1.77 -14.35
CA SER A 261 -10.57 -1.15 -13.07
C SER A 261 -11.54 -1.60 -11.96
N ILE A 262 -11.31 -1.17 -10.71
CA ILE A 262 -12.15 -1.58 -9.57
C ILE A 262 -13.65 -1.30 -9.84
N VAL A 263 -13.98 -0.16 -10.44
CA VAL A 263 -15.31 0.16 -10.97
C VAL A 263 -15.23 0.56 -12.45
N ASP A 264 -16.32 0.39 -13.18
CA ASP A 264 -16.45 0.85 -14.56
C ASP A 264 -16.54 2.38 -14.66
N ASP A 265 -16.63 2.91 -15.87
CA ASP A 265 -16.69 4.35 -16.13
C ASP A 265 -18.02 5.01 -15.70
N LYS A 266 -18.96 4.20 -15.18
CA LYS A 266 -20.25 4.61 -14.61
C LYS A 266 -20.32 4.34 -13.11
N GLY A 267 -19.22 3.93 -12.48
CA GLY A 267 -19.11 3.65 -11.06
C GLY A 267 -19.80 2.37 -10.61
N LYS A 268 -20.00 1.40 -11.51
CA LYS A 268 -20.49 0.07 -11.15
C LYS A 268 -19.31 -0.87 -10.88
N PRO A 269 -19.37 -1.70 -9.83
CA PRO A 269 -18.36 -2.72 -9.57
C PRO A 269 -18.07 -3.60 -10.80
N THR A 270 -16.80 -3.77 -11.14
CA THR A 270 -16.35 -4.80 -12.08
C THR A 270 -15.93 -6.06 -11.32
N PRO A 271 -15.57 -7.18 -11.97
CA PRO A 271 -15.02 -8.33 -11.26
C PRO A 271 -13.72 -8.06 -10.50
N THR A 272 -12.97 -7.00 -10.84
CA THR A 272 -11.81 -6.55 -10.05
C THR A 272 -12.22 -6.07 -8.65
N TYR A 273 -13.44 -5.53 -8.50
CA TYR A 273 -13.97 -5.09 -7.20
C TYR A 273 -13.93 -6.19 -6.15
N ASP A 274 -14.44 -7.38 -6.48
CA ASP A 274 -14.52 -8.50 -5.53
C ASP A 274 -13.12 -9.05 -5.20
N ILE A 275 -12.21 -9.04 -6.18
CA ILE A 275 -10.80 -9.40 -5.96
C ILE A 275 -10.16 -8.45 -4.96
N VAL A 276 -10.26 -7.14 -5.20
CA VAL A 276 -9.69 -6.11 -4.32
C VAL A 276 -10.31 -6.17 -2.94
N LYS A 277 -11.64 -6.27 -2.85
CA LYS A 277 -12.33 -6.40 -1.57
C LYS A 277 -11.85 -7.62 -0.78
N THR A 278 -11.71 -8.77 -1.43
CA THR A 278 -11.18 -10.00 -0.80
C THR A 278 -9.78 -9.79 -0.23
N VAL A 279 -8.88 -9.18 -1.00
CA VAL A 279 -7.50 -8.91 -0.55
C VAL A 279 -7.47 -7.87 0.57
N ASN A 280 -8.25 -6.81 0.47
CA ASN A 280 -8.34 -5.76 1.49
C ASN A 280 -8.87 -6.32 2.82
N GLU A 281 -9.91 -7.16 2.79
CA GLU A 281 -10.42 -7.83 3.99
C GLU A 281 -9.37 -8.74 4.63
N GLN A 282 -8.57 -9.47 3.84
CA GLN A 282 -7.46 -10.26 4.35
C GLN A 282 -6.39 -9.37 5.01
N ILE A 283 -6.02 -8.26 4.36
CA ILE A 283 -5.06 -7.28 4.89
C ILE A 283 -5.54 -6.70 6.22
N GLN A 284 -6.80 -6.27 6.31
CA GLN A 284 -7.33 -5.70 7.56
C GLN A 284 -7.38 -6.74 8.68
N ARG A 285 -7.70 -8.00 8.36
CA ARG A 285 -7.69 -9.11 9.32
C ARG A 285 -6.29 -9.40 9.87
N LEU A 286 -5.26 -9.22 9.04
CA LEU A 286 -3.85 -9.42 9.38
C LEU A 286 -3.14 -8.12 9.81
N SER A 287 -3.88 -7.03 9.91
CA SER A 287 -3.30 -5.69 10.06
C SER A 287 -2.44 -5.52 11.30
N TRP A 288 -2.73 -6.24 12.39
CA TRP A 288 -1.93 -6.25 13.62
C TRP A 288 -0.49 -6.78 13.43
N VAL A 289 -0.22 -7.55 12.36
CA VAL A 289 1.11 -8.03 11.98
C VAL A 289 1.93 -6.89 11.37
N PHE A 290 1.31 -6.06 10.53
CA PHE A 290 2.00 -5.04 9.72
C PHE A 290 1.94 -3.63 10.33
N PHE A 291 0.90 -3.33 11.10
CA PHE A 291 0.67 -2.00 11.65
C PHE A 291 1.80 -1.62 12.60
N ARG A 292 2.49 -0.53 12.26
CA ARG A 292 3.68 -0.04 12.97
C ARG A 292 4.82 -1.06 13.07
N ALA A 293 4.80 -2.12 12.25
CA ALA A 293 5.91 -3.04 12.15
C ALA A 293 7.07 -2.43 11.34
N THR A 294 8.28 -2.81 11.71
CA THR A 294 9.50 -2.53 10.95
C THR A 294 9.79 -3.75 10.10
N SER A 295 10.04 -3.57 8.80
CA SER A 295 10.64 -4.61 7.96
C SER A 295 12.14 -4.63 8.27
N ASP A 296 12.59 -5.62 9.05
CA ASP A 296 13.98 -5.68 9.53
C ASP A 296 14.93 -6.16 8.43
N ALA A 297 14.50 -7.18 7.68
CA ALA A 297 15.23 -7.71 6.53
C ALA A 297 14.28 -8.44 5.59
N VAL A 298 14.56 -8.35 4.29
CA VAL A 298 13.87 -9.12 3.26
C VAL A 298 14.89 -9.97 2.52
N PHE A 299 14.50 -11.20 2.22
CA PHE A 299 15.29 -12.15 1.45
C PHE A 299 14.42 -12.85 0.43
N HIS A 300 15.06 -13.45 -0.56
CA HIS A 300 14.42 -14.29 -1.55
C HIS A 300 15.00 -15.70 -1.57
N THR A 301 14.15 -16.64 -1.94
CA THR A 301 14.51 -18.02 -2.26
C THR A 301 14.22 -18.29 -3.73
N GLY A 302 14.75 -19.39 -4.26
CA GLY A 302 14.61 -19.74 -5.67
C GLY A 302 15.92 -20.22 -6.26
N ASN A 303 15.91 -20.70 -7.50
CA ASN A 303 17.15 -20.90 -8.25
C ASN A 303 17.81 -19.55 -8.59
N GLU A 304 16.98 -18.58 -8.94
CA GLU A 304 17.37 -17.19 -9.21
C GLU A 304 16.80 -16.26 -8.14
N ILE A 305 17.53 -15.19 -7.83
CA ILE A 305 17.09 -14.14 -6.90
C ILE A 305 16.91 -12.84 -7.68
N PRO A 306 15.85 -12.05 -7.42
CA PRO A 306 15.61 -10.81 -8.14
C PRO A 306 16.78 -9.83 -8.05
N LEU A 307 16.91 -8.97 -9.07
CA LEU A 307 17.93 -7.93 -9.14
C LEU A 307 17.94 -7.06 -7.88
N GLY A 308 19.14 -6.71 -7.38
CA GLY A 308 19.30 -5.84 -6.22
C GLY A 308 18.88 -6.44 -4.87
N THR A 309 18.42 -7.70 -4.83
CA THR A 309 17.92 -8.35 -3.61
C THR A 309 18.90 -9.37 -3.01
N LYS A 310 18.57 -9.92 -1.83
CA LYS A 310 19.42 -10.85 -1.08
C LYS A 310 18.84 -12.25 -1.03
N ARG A 311 19.69 -13.26 -1.17
CA ARG A 311 19.34 -14.67 -0.98
C ARG A 311 19.22 -15.02 0.51
N LEU A 312 18.21 -15.79 0.88
CA LEU A 312 18.18 -16.45 2.19
C LEU A 312 19.16 -17.63 2.18
N THR A 313 20.28 -17.51 2.88
CA THR A 313 21.35 -18.52 2.90
C THR A 313 21.32 -19.43 4.13
N LEU A 314 20.65 -19.00 5.20
CA LEU A 314 20.54 -19.74 6.46
C LEU A 314 19.08 -19.88 6.88
N PRO A 315 18.71 -20.95 7.59
CA PRO A 315 17.40 -21.06 8.21
C PRO A 315 17.10 -19.85 9.11
N PRO A 316 15.86 -19.33 9.10
CA PRO A 316 15.43 -18.31 10.05
C PRO A 316 15.65 -18.74 11.50
N LYS A 317 15.87 -17.78 12.41
CA LYS A 317 15.91 -18.06 13.86
C LYS A 317 14.67 -18.87 14.27
N ARG A 318 14.87 -19.85 15.18
CA ARG A 318 13.86 -20.84 15.64
C ARG A 318 13.66 -22.03 14.70
N PHE A 319 14.34 -22.10 13.55
CA PHE A 319 14.22 -23.19 12.59
C PHE A 319 15.57 -23.90 12.39
N LYS A 320 15.58 -25.24 12.51
CA LYS A 320 16.74 -26.08 12.13
C LYS A 320 16.79 -26.33 10.63
N TYR A 321 15.62 -26.39 10.00
CA TYR A 321 15.47 -26.63 8.57
C TYR A 321 14.37 -25.72 8.02
N PHE A 322 14.60 -25.16 6.84
CA PHE A 322 13.69 -24.24 6.17
C PHE A 322 13.99 -24.24 4.67
N SER A 323 13.05 -24.73 3.85
CA SER A 323 13.27 -24.93 2.42
C SER A 323 11.98 -24.78 1.62
N THR A 324 12.08 -24.04 0.52
CA THR A 324 11.08 -23.97 -0.55
C THR A 324 11.36 -24.97 -1.68
N ASN A 325 12.37 -25.84 -1.52
CA ASN A 325 12.84 -26.81 -2.51
C ASN A 325 13.10 -26.17 -3.89
N GLY A 326 13.82 -25.04 -3.89
CA GLY A 326 14.18 -24.32 -5.12
C GLY A 326 13.06 -23.43 -5.70
N ARG A 327 11.86 -23.43 -5.11
CA ARG A 327 10.78 -22.54 -5.54
C ARG A 327 10.98 -21.09 -5.06
N ASN A 328 10.49 -20.17 -5.88
CA ASN A 328 10.60 -18.74 -5.70
C ASN A 328 9.68 -18.24 -4.56
N ALA A 329 10.27 -17.65 -3.52
CA ALA A 329 9.52 -17.02 -2.43
C ALA A 329 10.19 -15.71 -1.99
N LEU A 330 9.43 -14.86 -1.33
CA LEU A 330 9.92 -13.73 -0.56
C LEU A 330 9.82 -14.11 0.92
N VAL A 331 10.87 -13.90 1.70
CA VAL A 331 10.91 -14.12 3.15
C VAL A 331 11.24 -12.81 3.84
N SER A 332 10.28 -12.26 4.56
CA SER A 332 10.45 -11.03 5.35
C SER A 332 10.55 -11.33 6.82
N PHE A 333 11.50 -10.66 7.46
CA PHE A 333 11.63 -10.57 8.91
C PHE A 333 11.06 -9.22 9.33
N MET A 334 10.06 -9.23 10.20
CA MET A 334 9.44 -7.99 10.68
C MET A 334 9.32 -7.99 12.19
N THR A 335 9.42 -6.81 12.79
CA THR A 335 9.26 -6.63 14.23
C THR A 335 8.22 -5.56 14.50
N ASN A 336 7.23 -5.87 15.33
CA ASN A 336 6.41 -4.86 16.00
C ASN A 336 6.78 -4.81 17.49
N LYS A 337 6.15 -3.91 18.25
CA LYS A 337 6.51 -3.70 19.68
C LYS A 337 6.58 -4.98 20.53
N LYS A 338 5.78 -6.00 20.20
CA LYS A 338 5.64 -7.22 21.02
C LYS A 338 6.21 -8.47 20.35
N ASN A 339 6.18 -8.54 19.02
CA ASN A 339 6.39 -9.78 18.28
C ASN A 339 7.44 -9.60 17.18
N LYS A 340 8.17 -10.69 16.92
CA LYS A 340 8.93 -10.93 15.70
C LYS A 340 8.13 -11.83 14.77
N PHE A 341 8.16 -11.51 13.50
CA PHE A 341 7.50 -12.24 12.43
C PHE A 341 8.51 -12.76 11.42
N ILE A 342 8.26 -13.97 10.92
CA ILE A 342 8.88 -14.51 9.72
C ILE A 342 7.73 -14.77 8.76
N ILE A 343 7.69 -14.03 7.67
CA ILE A 343 6.58 -14.06 6.72
C ILE A 343 7.10 -14.51 5.37
N ILE A 344 6.49 -15.55 4.82
CA ILE A 344 6.85 -16.15 3.55
C ILE A 344 5.73 -15.83 2.57
N GLN A 345 6.06 -15.29 1.40
CA GLN A 345 5.12 -15.09 0.31
C GLN A 345 5.43 -16.03 -0.85
N ASN A 346 4.39 -16.68 -1.37
CA ASN A 346 4.45 -17.37 -2.64
C ASN A 346 4.47 -16.34 -3.78
N LYS A 347 5.54 -16.33 -4.58
CA LYS A 347 5.67 -15.41 -5.72
C LYS A 347 5.01 -15.92 -7.02
N SER A 348 4.48 -17.14 -7.02
CA SER A 348 3.77 -17.70 -8.18
C SER A 348 2.36 -17.13 -8.30
N LEU A 349 1.86 -17.04 -9.54
CA LEU A 349 0.51 -16.57 -9.87
C LEU A 349 -0.50 -17.71 -10.01
N ASP A 350 -0.03 -18.95 -10.15
CA ASP A 350 -0.83 -20.11 -10.50
C ASP A 350 -0.42 -21.41 -9.80
N GLU A 351 0.77 -21.48 -9.22
CA GLU A 351 1.28 -22.67 -8.53
C GLU A 351 1.35 -22.51 -7.01
N ASP A 352 0.96 -23.55 -6.30
CA ASP A 352 1.16 -23.67 -4.86
C ASP A 352 2.65 -23.78 -4.49
N LEU A 353 3.03 -23.14 -3.39
CA LEU A 353 4.36 -23.24 -2.78
C LEU A 353 4.28 -24.12 -1.53
N VAL A 354 5.12 -25.16 -1.44
CA VAL A 354 5.25 -25.97 -0.21
C VAL A 354 6.51 -25.56 0.55
N LEU A 355 6.32 -24.97 1.73
CA LEU A 355 7.39 -24.75 2.69
C LEU A 355 7.63 -26.02 3.50
N ASN A 356 8.86 -26.53 3.48
CA ASN A 356 9.31 -27.64 4.30
C ASN A 356 10.19 -27.08 5.42
N TYR A 357 9.88 -27.39 6.67
CA TYR A 357 10.60 -26.80 7.81
C TYR A 357 10.66 -27.72 9.02
N GLN A 358 11.60 -27.45 9.91
CA GLN A 358 11.74 -28.13 11.19
C GLN A 358 12.08 -27.10 12.26
N LEU A 359 11.34 -27.11 13.36
CA LEU A 359 11.55 -26.16 14.44
C LEU A 359 12.76 -26.56 15.30
N GLU A 360 13.55 -25.55 15.65
CA GLU A 360 14.52 -25.62 16.75
C GLU A 360 13.87 -25.26 18.08
N LYS A 361 12.96 -24.27 18.05
CA LYS A 361 12.23 -23.77 19.20
C LYS A 361 10.77 -23.49 18.79
N PRO A 362 9.82 -23.53 19.74
CA PRO A 362 8.41 -23.27 19.43
C PRO A 362 8.18 -21.90 18.77
N VAL A 363 7.19 -21.86 17.88
CA VAL A 363 6.66 -20.65 17.23
C VAL A 363 5.13 -20.71 17.22
N LYS A 364 4.47 -19.61 16.86
CA LYS A 364 3.04 -19.60 16.51
C LYS A 364 2.89 -19.31 15.02
N VAL A 365 1.86 -19.84 14.38
CA VAL A 365 1.42 -19.43 13.05
C VAL A 365 0.23 -18.48 13.19
N VAL A 366 0.21 -17.41 12.40
CA VAL A 366 -0.98 -16.56 12.25
C VAL A 366 -1.82 -17.13 11.11
N GLU A 367 -3.06 -17.50 11.40
CA GLU A 367 -3.98 -18.05 10.41
C GLU A 367 -4.55 -16.94 9.52
N ASN A 368 -4.35 -17.01 8.20
CA ASN A 368 -4.81 -15.97 7.26
C ASN A 368 -6.33 -15.71 7.32
N ASN A 369 -7.12 -16.75 7.58
CA ASN A 369 -8.59 -16.66 7.58
C ASN A 369 -9.17 -16.07 8.86
N SER A 370 -8.46 -16.15 9.99
CA SER A 370 -8.97 -15.73 11.31
C SER A 370 -8.17 -14.57 11.91
N GLY A 371 -6.92 -14.38 11.48
CA GLY A 371 -5.95 -13.49 12.11
C GLY A 371 -5.47 -13.96 13.49
N ARG A 372 -5.92 -15.14 13.95
CA ARG A 372 -5.56 -15.71 15.25
C ARG A 372 -4.26 -16.49 15.17
N THR A 373 -3.66 -16.73 16.33
CA THR A 373 -2.42 -17.50 16.43
C THR A 373 -2.67 -18.94 16.88
N LYS A 374 -1.92 -19.88 16.30
CA LYS A 374 -1.88 -21.29 16.69
C LYS A 374 -0.45 -21.71 16.97
N SER A 375 -0.18 -22.28 18.15
CA SER A 375 1.15 -22.74 18.53
C SER A 375 1.58 -23.97 17.72
N ILE A 376 2.85 -23.99 17.33
CA ILE A 376 3.54 -25.15 16.76
C ILE A 376 4.74 -25.46 17.64
N THR A 377 4.72 -26.64 18.25
CA THR A 377 5.77 -27.12 19.17
C THR A 377 6.51 -28.34 18.65
N SER A 378 5.98 -28.98 17.60
CA SER A 378 6.59 -30.20 17.03
C SER A 378 7.96 -29.91 16.45
N THR A 379 8.94 -30.74 16.83
CA THR A 379 10.30 -30.72 16.30
C THR A 379 10.50 -31.65 15.11
N ASN A 380 9.44 -32.30 14.62
CA ASN A 380 9.49 -33.10 13.39
C ASN A 380 9.54 -32.20 12.16
N LYS A 381 9.92 -32.77 11.01
CA LYS A 381 9.78 -32.07 9.73
C LYS A 381 8.30 -31.88 9.41
N LEU A 382 7.92 -30.65 9.11
CA LEU A 382 6.57 -30.22 8.75
C LEU A 382 6.55 -29.68 7.33
N LYS A 383 5.36 -29.68 6.73
CA LYS A 383 5.08 -29.10 5.43
C LYS A 383 3.87 -28.19 5.54
N THR A 384 3.90 -27.04 4.86
CA THR A 384 2.76 -26.14 4.78
C THR A 384 2.68 -25.57 3.37
N THR A 385 1.48 -25.65 2.78
CA THR A 385 1.19 -25.09 1.46
C THR A 385 0.81 -23.62 1.58
N ILE A 386 1.34 -22.81 0.66
CA ILE A 386 1.06 -21.38 0.50
C ILE A 386 0.49 -21.20 -0.90
N LEU A 387 -0.77 -20.77 -0.98
CA LEU A 387 -1.47 -20.56 -2.25
C LEU A 387 -0.82 -19.45 -3.10
N PRO A 388 -1.08 -19.36 -4.42
CA PRO A 388 -0.52 -18.33 -5.29
C PRO A 388 -0.71 -16.90 -4.76
N GLY A 389 0.37 -16.13 -4.73
CA GLY A 389 0.44 -14.76 -4.20
C GLY A 389 0.27 -14.62 -2.69
N ASP A 390 -0.18 -15.67 -1.98
CA ASP A 390 -0.54 -15.63 -0.56
C ASP A 390 0.69 -15.72 0.35
N ILE A 391 0.45 -15.53 1.65
CA ILE A 391 1.49 -15.50 2.68
C ILE A 391 1.31 -16.56 3.76
N LEU A 392 2.41 -16.97 4.39
CA LEU A 392 2.45 -17.74 5.63
C LEU A 392 3.22 -16.95 6.67
N ILE A 393 2.62 -16.76 7.85
CA ILE A 393 3.19 -15.92 8.91
C ILE A 393 3.50 -16.80 10.13
N PHE A 394 4.77 -16.83 10.51
CA PHE A 394 5.20 -17.30 11.83
C PHE A 394 5.46 -16.11 12.74
N THR A 395 5.16 -16.26 14.04
CA THR A 395 5.39 -15.24 15.06
C THR A 395 5.95 -15.84 16.34
N TYR A 396 6.79 -15.08 17.04
CA TYR A 396 7.31 -15.40 18.36
C TYR A 396 7.65 -14.11 19.12
N ASP A 397 7.78 -14.20 20.45
CA ASP A 397 8.03 -13.04 21.30
C ASP A 397 9.43 -12.46 21.04
N ASN A 398 9.57 -11.14 21.18
CA ASN A 398 10.79 -10.36 20.89
C ASN A 398 12.03 -10.85 21.66
#